data_AF-A0A2D5Y706-F1
#
_entry.id   AF-A0A2D5Y706-F1
#
_cell.length_a   1.000
_cell.length_b   1.000
_cell.length_c   1.000
_cell.angle_alpha   90.00
_cell.angle_beta   90.00
_cell.angle_gamma   90.00
#
_symmetry.space_group_name_H-M   'P 1'
#
loop_
_entity.id
_entity.type
_entity.pdbx_description
1 polymer ?
#
loop_
_entity_poly.entity_id
_entity_poly.type
_entity_poly.pdbx_seq_one_letter_code
_entity_poly.pdbx_strand_id
1 'polypeptide(L)'
;MLQFLKKVFSGQKLVVHVPHARGLPITDMNQYGEEAESRQWIGVDLDGTLAEADAWQGFEHIGKPVPNMVKRVKIWIEMGYRVKIVTARAERPELATPPILDWLEKHGLPKLEVTNAKDMDMIELWDDRCVQVVPNTGNPVGPNPDPYRAR
;
A
#
# COMPACT_ATOMS: atom_id res chain seq x y z
N MET A 1 -3.53 21.57 -12.28
CA MET A 1 -2.45 21.09 -13.18
C MET A 1 -1.27 22.07 -13.30
N LEU A 2 -1.47 23.37 -13.56
CA LEU A 2 -0.36 24.32 -13.75
C LEU A 2 0.51 24.60 -12.50
N GLN A 3 -0.05 24.55 -11.28
CA GLN A 3 0.72 24.74 -10.04
C GLN A 3 1.56 23.52 -9.64
N PHE A 4 1.15 22.33 -10.08
CA PHE A 4 1.82 21.07 -9.76
C PHE A 4 3.15 20.94 -10.53
N LEU A 5 3.13 21.31 -11.82
CA LEU A 5 4.35 21.38 -12.64
C LEU A 5 5.36 22.39 -12.10
N LYS A 6 4.92 23.57 -11.62
CA LYS A 6 5.84 24.60 -11.07
C LYS A 6 6.60 24.14 -9.81
N LYS A 7 6.03 23.29 -8.97
CA LYS A 7 6.69 22.77 -7.74
C LYS A 7 7.69 21.64 -8.03
N VAL A 8 7.50 20.86 -9.09
CA VAL A 8 8.45 19.80 -9.48
C VAL A 8 9.79 20.37 -9.97
N PHE A 9 9.78 21.55 -10.60
CA PHE A 9 10.99 22.20 -11.11
C PHE A 9 11.75 23.06 -10.09
N SER A 10 11.26 23.22 -8.84
CA SER A 10 11.92 24.09 -7.85
C SER A 10 12.94 23.37 -6.95
N GLY A 11 13.13 22.06 -7.10
CA GLY A 11 14.05 21.28 -6.25
C GLY A 11 13.63 21.19 -4.78
N GLN A 12 12.47 21.75 -4.41
CA GLN A 12 11.89 21.57 -3.09
C GLN A 12 11.24 20.18 -3.01
N LYS A 13 11.72 19.36 -2.08
CA LYS A 13 11.09 18.09 -1.72
C LYS A 13 9.62 18.39 -1.40
N LEU A 14 8.70 17.89 -2.22
CA LEU A 14 7.27 18.07 -2.00
C LEU A 14 6.94 17.32 -0.70
N VAL A 15 6.73 18.04 0.40
CA VAL A 15 6.16 17.46 1.61
C VAL A 15 4.68 17.28 1.30
N VAL A 16 4.34 16.09 0.81
CA VAL A 16 2.94 15.74 0.62
C VAL A 16 2.42 15.28 1.97
N HIS A 17 1.64 16.14 2.63
CA HIS A 17 0.78 15.70 3.72
C HIS A 17 -0.21 14.70 3.13
N VAL A 18 -0.30 13.54 3.78
CA VAL A 18 -1.33 12.57 3.45
C VAL A 18 -2.67 13.29 3.51
N PRO A 19 -3.46 13.33 2.41
CA PRO A 19 -4.81 13.87 2.51
C PRO A 19 -5.51 13.05 3.58
N HIS A 20 -5.88 13.74 4.66
CA HIS A 20 -6.41 13.16 5.88
C HIS A 20 -7.33 12.00 5.54
N ALA A 21 -7.06 10.81 6.08
CA ALA A 21 -8.05 9.75 6.17
C ALA A 21 -9.20 10.29 7.03
N ARG A 22 -10.14 11.01 6.41
CA ARG A 22 -11.33 11.49 7.10
C ARG A 22 -12.13 10.26 7.55
N GLY A 23 -12.49 10.20 8.82
CA GLY A 23 -13.34 9.15 9.35
C GLY A 23 -12.71 8.24 10.40
N LEU A 24 -11.48 8.53 10.87
CA LEU A 24 -10.99 7.98 12.13
C LEU A 24 -10.84 9.12 13.15
N PRO A 25 -11.41 9.01 14.37
CA PRO A 25 -11.25 10.04 15.41
C PRO A 25 -9.78 10.38 15.70
N ILE A 26 -8.88 9.41 15.48
CA ILE A 26 -7.43 9.53 15.70
C ILE A 26 -6.73 10.41 14.65
N THR A 27 -7.22 10.44 13.40
CA THR A 27 -6.66 11.24 12.29
C THR A 27 -7.38 12.58 12.13
N ASP A 28 -8.67 12.65 12.49
CA ASP A 28 -9.48 13.87 12.36
C ASP A 28 -9.21 14.91 13.45
N MET A 29 -8.65 14.52 14.61
CA MET A 29 -8.36 15.44 15.71
C MET A 29 -6.98 16.11 15.65
N ASN A 30 -6.20 15.91 14.58
CA ASN A 30 -4.84 16.47 14.44
C ASN A 30 -4.01 16.28 15.73
N GLN A 31 -4.22 15.14 16.41
CA GLN A 31 -3.78 14.94 17.80
C GLN A 31 -2.27 14.64 17.89
N TYR A 32 -1.63 14.39 16.76
CA TYR A 32 -0.21 14.07 16.71
C TYR A 32 0.49 15.04 15.76
N GLY A 33 1.51 15.73 16.24
CA GLY A 33 2.30 16.69 15.46
C GLY A 33 3.08 16.03 14.31
N GLU A 34 3.85 16.83 13.56
CA GLU A 34 4.55 16.46 12.31
C GLU A 34 5.30 15.12 12.38
N GLU A 35 5.89 14.76 13.53
CA GLU A 35 6.59 13.49 13.72
C GLU A 35 5.70 12.26 13.53
N ALA A 36 4.44 12.31 13.97
CA ALA A 36 3.53 11.17 13.82
C ALA A 36 2.99 11.04 12.40
N GLU A 37 2.75 12.15 11.70
CA GLU A 37 2.40 12.11 10.28
C GLU A 37 3.51 11.47 9.45
N SER A 38 4.78 11.74 9.80
CA SER A 38 5.94 11.15 9.11
C SER A 38 6.06 9.63 9.26
N ARG A 39 5.42 9.05 10.29
CA ARG A 39 5.41 7.59 10.52
C ARG A 39 4.35 6.88 9.68
N GLN A 40 3.34 7.61 9.22
CA GLN A 40 2.20 7.06 8.49
C GLN A 40 2.63 6.35 7.21
N TRP A 41 1.93 5.27 6.87
CA TRP A 41 2.28 4.47 5.70
C TRP A 41 1.07 3.82 5.02
N ILE A 42 1.24 3.59 3.72
CA ILE A 42 0.28 2.90 2.85
C ILE A 42 0.69 1.42 2.76
N GLY A 43 -0.22 0.52 3.13
CA GLY A 43 -0.06 -0.92 2.96
C GLY A 43 -0.51 -1.38 1.59
N VAL A 44 0.29 -2.21 0.94
CA VAL A 44 0.00 -2.77 -0.38
C VAL A 44 0.19 -4.29 -0.33
N ASP A 45 -0.88 -5.04 -0.60
CA ASP A 45 -0.78 -6.48 -0.76
C ASP A 45 0.02 -6.88 -2.00
N LEU A 46 0.57 -8.09 -1.96
CA LEU A 46 1.37 -8.67 -3.02
C LEU A 46 0.50 -9.46 -4.02
N ASP A 47 0.00 -10.63 -3.62
CA ASP A 47 -0.58 -11.63 -4.53
C ASP A 47 -2.03 -11.35 -4.88
N GLY A 48 -2.27 -10.90 -6.11
CA GLY A 48 -3.58 -10.43 -6.58
C GLY A 48 -3.68 -8.91 -6.64
N THR A 49 -2.72 -8.21 -6.01
CA THR A 49 -2.73 -6.75 -5.86
C THR A 49 -1.56 -6.09 -6.59
N LEU A 50 -0.33 -6.24 -6.10
CA LEU A 50 0.87 -5.71 -6.74
C LEU A 50 1.43 -6.65 -7.81
N ALA A 51 1.24 -7.96 -7.61
CA ALA A 51 1.55 -9.04 -8.53
C ALA A 51 0.27 -9.81 -8.90
N GLU A 52 0.22 -10.38 -10.10
CA GLU A 52 -0.87 -11.25 -10.53
C GLU A 52 -0.93 -12.51 -9.64
N ALA A 53 -2.15 -12.94 -9.27
CA ALA A 53 -2.34 -14.13 -8.46
C ALA A 53 -2.26 -15.42 -9.32
N ASP A 54 -1.21 -16.20 -9.11
CA ASP A 54 -1.03 -17.55 -9.66
C ASP A 54 -1.37 -18.64 -8.62
N ALA A 55 -1.39 -19.90 -9.06
CA ALA A 55 -1.37 -21.02 -8.13
C ALA A 55 -0.08 -20.99 -7.29
N TRP A 56 -0.20 -21.36 -6.00
CA TRP A 56 0.94 -21.40 -5.09
C TRP A 56 2.02 -22.38 -5.57
N GLN A 57 3.24 -21.88 -5.70
CA GLN A 57 4.41 -22.63 -6.18
C GLN A 57 5.61 -22.50 -5.22
N GLY A 58 5.40 -21.95 -4.02
CA GLY A 58 6.45 -21.65 -3.05
C GLY A 58 6.82 -20.16 -2.99
N PHE A 59 7.65 -19.80 -2.02
CA PHE A 59 8.00 -18.41 -1.71
C PHE A 59 8.73 -17.69 -2.84
N GLU A 60 9.54 -18.42 -3.62
CA GLU A 60 10.32 -17.90 -4.75
C GLU A 60 9.48 -17.51 -5.97
N HIS A 61 8.25 -18.04 -6.09
CA HIS A 61 7.36 -17.71 -7.19
C HIS A 61 6.44 -16.56 -6.82
N ILE A 62 6.63 -15.42 -7.47
CA ILE A 62 5.75 -14.25 -7.41
C ILE A 62 5.30 -13.95 -8.84
N GLY A 63 4.00 -13.70 -9.03
CA GLY A 63 3.40 -13.48 -10.34
C GLY A 63 3.93 -12.25 -11.07
N LYS A 64 3.42 -12.01 -12.29
CA LYS A 64 3.78 -10.83 -13.08
C LYS A 64 3.32 -9.55 -12.38
N PRO A 65 4.01 -8.41 -12.56
CA PRO A 65 3.58 -7.16 -11.95
C PRO A 65 2.23 -6.71 -12.51
N VAL A 66 1.34 -6.23 -11.65
CA VAL A 66 0.11 -5.53 -12.06
C VAL A 66 0.50 -4.09 -12.45
N PRO A 67 0.49 -3.71 -13.74
CA PRO A 67 1.15 -2.49 -14.19
C PRO A 67 0.59 -1.21 -13.55
N ASN A 68 -0.73 -1.17 -13.37
CA ASN A 68 -1.41 -0.03 -12.74
C ASN A 68 -1.02 0.12 -11.27
N MET A 69 -0.87 -0.98 -10.54
CA MET A 69 -0.50 -0.95 -9.13
C MET A 69 0.97 -0.56 -8.95
N VAL A 70 1.88 -1.11 -9.75
CA VAL A 70 3.29 -0.71 -9.76
C VAL A 70 3.44 0.79 -10.05
N LYS A 71 2.73 1.31 -11.06
CA LYS A 71 2.73 2.75 -11.38
C LYS A 71 2.25 3.59 -10.18
N ARG A 72 1.19 3.15 -9.50
CA ARG A 72 0.66 3.84 -8.33
C ARG A 72 1.66 3.88 -7.18
N VAL A 73 2.31 2.74 -6.86
CA VAL A 73 3.35 2.67 -5.84
C VAL A 73 4.51 3.62 -6.14
N LYS A 74 4.98 3.67 -7.39
CA LYS A 74 6.04 4.61 -7.80
C LYS A 74 5.66 6.06 -7.56
N ILE A 75 4.43 6.45 -7.96
CA ILE A 75 3.92 7.81 -7.74
C ILE A 75 3.88 8.14 -6.24
N TRP A 76 3.42 7.23 -5.37
CA TRP A 76 3.43 7.46 -3.93
C TRP A 76 4.84 7.67 -3.38
N ILE A 77 5.80 6.84 -3.80
CA ILE A 77 7.20 6.98 -3.38
C ILE A 77 7.79 8.32 -3.85
N GLU A 78 7.54 8.72 -5.10
CA GLU A 78 7.97 10.01 -5.66
C GLU A 78 7.36 11.21 -4.92
N MET A 79 6.12 11.05 -4.44
CA MET A 79 5.42 12.03 -3.62
C MET A 79 5.89 12.03 -2.14
N GLY A 80 6.79 11.13 -1.75
CA GLY A 80 7.35 11.07 -0.41
C GLY A 80 6.53 10.26 0.60
N TYR A 81 5.52 9.51 0.16
CA TYR A 81 4.79 8.60 1.03
C TYR A 81 5.64 7.38 1.40
N ARG A 82 5.52 6.92 2.64
CA ARG A 82 6.03 5.62 3.07
C ARG A 82 5.06 4.53 2.59
N VAL A 83 5.58 3.54 1.89
CA VAL A 83 4.82 2.38 1.40
C VAL A 83 5.43 1.11 1.98
N LYS A 84 4.60 0.18 2.43
CA LYS A 84 5.01 -1.16 2.87
C LYS A 84 4.26 -2.24 2.10
N ILE A 85 4.91 -3.38 1.90
CA ILE A 85 4.24 -4.59 1.42
C ILE A 85 3.57 -5.27 2.61
N VAL A 86 2.26 -5.51 2.50
CA VAL A 86 1.45 -6.20 3.52
C VAL A 86 0.95 -7.50 2.94
N THR A 87 1.58 -8.63 3.26
CA THR A 87 1.24 -9.91 2.60
C THR A 87 1.21 -11.07 3.59
N ALA A 88 0.29 -12.01 3.37
CA ALA A 88 0.22 -13.26 4.13
C ALA A 88 1.52 -14.08 4.02
N ARG A 89 2.30 -13.94 2.93
CA ARG A 89 3.60 -14.63 2.81
C ARG A 89 4.53 -14.29 3.97
N ALA A 90 4.46 -13.07 4.49
CA ALA A 90 5.31 -12.58 5.58
C ALA A 90 4.98 -13.20 6.96
N GLU A 91 4.07 -14.17 7.05
CA GLU A 91 3.97 -15.08 8.21
C GLU A 91 5.22 -15.94 8.42
N ARG A 92 6.01 -16.14 7.34
CA ARG A 92 7.36 -16.73 7.37
C ARG A 92 8.34 -15.73 6.77
N PRO A 93 8.66 -14.63 7.48
CA PRO A 93 9.42 -13.51 6.91
C PRO A 93 10.82 -13.92 6.45
N GLU A 94 11.43 -14.93 7.08
CA GLU A 94 12.72 -15.50 6.70
C GLU A 94 12.72 -16.18 5.33
N LEU A 95 11.57 -16.72 4.90
CA LEU A 95 11.38 -17.33 3.59
C LEU A 95 10.81 -16.35 2.56
N ALA A 96 9.94 -15.45 3.00
CA ALA A 96 9.19 -14.57 2.10
C ALA A 96 9.91 -13.27 1.76
N THR A 97 10.61 -12.66 2.71
CA THR A 97 11.18 -11.32 2.52
C THR A 97 12.23 -11.29 1.41
N PRO A 98 13.21 -12.21 1.36
CA PRO A 98 14.22 -12.18 0.30
C PRO A 98 13.65 -12.20 -1.14
N PRO A 99 12.80 -13.16 -1.54
CA PRO A 99 12.27 -13.18 -2.92
C PRO A 99 11.35 -11.98 -3.21
N ILE A 100 10.65 -11.44 -2.21
CA ILE A 100 9.84 -10.23 -2.39
C ILE A 100 10.73 -9.03 -2.70
N LEU A 101 11.81 -8.82 -1.94
CA LEU A 101 12.72 -7.71 -2.17
C LEU A 101 13.40 -7.78 -3.54
N ASP A 102 13.80 -8.98 -3.96
CA ASP A 102 14.40 -9.21 -5.28
C ASP A 102 13.39 -8.96 -6.40
N TRP A 103 12.13 -9.37 -6.21
CA TRP A 103 11.05 -9.09 -7.15
C TRP A 103 10.74 -7.59 -7.26
N LEU A 104 10.70 -6.86 -6.14
CA LEU A 104 10.52 -5.41 -6.13
C LEU A 104 11.63 -4.72 -6.94
N GLU A 105 12.89 -5.06 -6.67
CA GLU A 105 14.06 -4.51 -7.36
C GLU A 105 14.01 -4.80 -8.86
N LYS A 106 13.71 -6.05 -9.25
CA LYS A 106 13.54 -6.48 -10.65
C LYS A 106 12.49 -5.65 -11.40
N HIS A 107 11.45 -5.17 -10.71
CA HIS A 107 10.37 -4.37 -11.30
C HIS A 107 10.54 -2.85 -11.09
N GLY A 108 11.74 -2.43 -10.65
CA GLY A 108 12.14 -1.03 -10.52
C GLY A 108 11.43 -0.33 -9.36
N LEU A 109 11.10 -1.06 -8.30
CA LEU A 109 10.68 -0.54 -7.02
C LEU A 109 11.86 -0.64 -6.03
N PRO A 110 11.98 0.29 -5.07
CA PRO A 110 12.97 0.14 -4.01
C PRO A 110 12.62 -1.05 -3.10
N LYS A 111 13.58 -1.45 -2.27
CA LYS A 111 13.38 -2.45 -1.22
C LYS A 111 12.48 -1.85 -0.13
N LEU A 112 11.19 -2.16 -0.21
CA LEU A 112 10.17 -1.72 0.75
C LEU A 112 10.17 -2.63 1.98
N GLU A 113 9.71 -2.10 3.11
CA GLU A 113 9.44 -2.92 4.30
C GLU A 113 8.32 -3.93 3.99
N VAL A 114 8.48 -5.16 4.46
CA VAL A 114 7.53 -6.27 4.26
C VAL A 114 7.00 -6.70 5.63
N THR A 115 5.68 -6.82 5.76
CA THR A 115 5.00 -7.21 7.00
C THR A 115 3.75 -8.02 6.70
N ASN A 116 3.27 -8.80 7.67
CA ASN A 116 1.93 -9.42 7.64
C ASN A 116 0.96 -8.75 8.64
N ALA A 117 1.41 -7.72 9.35
CA ALA A 117 0.65 -7.06 10.42
C ALA A 117 0.43 -5.57 10.13
N LYS A 118 -0.74 -5.07 10.51
CA LYS A 118 -1.01 -3.63 10.61
C LYS A 118 -0.47 -3.08 11.92
N ASP A 119 -0.14 -1.79 11.91
CA ASP A 119 0.17 -1.02 13.11
C ASP A 119 -0.73 0.24 13.17
N MET A 120 -0.51 1.10 14.17
CA MET A 120 -1.28 2.33 14.37
C MET A 120 -1.00 3.41 13.32
N ASP A 121 0.10 3.28 12.58
CA ASP A 121 0.53 4.25 11.57
C ASP A 121 0.09 3.84 10.15
N MET A 122 -0.55 2.68 9.97
CA MET A 122 -1.15 2.29 8.70
C MET A 122 -2.43 3.09 8.44
N ILE A 123 -2.41 3.91 7.40
CA ILE A 123 -3.50 4.84 7.06
C ILE A 123 -4.38 4.39 5.90
N GLU A 124 -3.86 3.51 5.05
CA GLU A 124 -4.53 3.02 3.84
C GLU A 124 -4.04 1.60 3.54
N LEU A 125 -4.94 0.73 3.08
CA LEU A 125 -4.63 -0.65 2.68
C LEU A 125 -5.21 -0.92 1.29
N TRP A 126 -4.34 -1.32 0.36
CA TRP A 126 -4.70 -1.82 -0.96
C TRP A 126 -4.53 -3.34 -0.99
N ASP A 127 -5.61 -4.06 -1.25
CA ASP A 127 -5.65 -5.53 -1.24
C ASP A 127 -6.83 -5.99 -2.14
N ASP A 128 -6.66 -7.05 -2.93
CA ASP A 128 -7.70 -7.54 -3.85
C ASP A 128 -8.90 -8.20 -3.13
N ARG A 129 -8.76 -8.47 -1.82
CA ARG A 129 -9.76 -9.12 -0.97
C ARG A 129 -10.35 -8.19 0.08
N CYS A 130 -9.88 -6.95 0.21
CA CYS A 130 -10.37 -6.07 1.26
C CYS A 130 -11.76 -5.48 0.92
N VAL A 131 -12.64 -5.49 1.92
CA VAL A 131 -13.96 -4.86 1.87
C VAL A 131 -13.98 -3.71 2.87
N GLN A 132 -14.12 -2.47 2.37
CA GLN A 132 -14.24 -1.31 3.24
C GLN A 132 -15.61 -1.33 3.95
N VAL A 133 -15.60 -1.15 5.27
CA VAL A 133 -16.81 -1.01 6.08
C VAL A 133 -17.05 0.44 6.50
N VAL A 134 -18.31 0.85 6.59
CA VAL A 134 -18.70 2.12 7.19
C VAL A 134 -18.38 2.05 8.68
N PRO A 135 -17.62 3.03 9.24
CA PRO A 135 -17.17 2.99 10.63
C PRO A 135 -18.29 2.71 11.62
N ASN A 136 -18.04 1.79 12.57
CA ASN A 136 -18.97 1.41 13.64
C ASN A 136 -20.29 0.76 13.19
N THR A 137 -20.43 0.34 11.93
CA THR A 137 -21.67 -0.29 11.44
C THR A 137 -21.51 -1.73 10.99
N GLY A 138 -20.30 -2.14 10.58
CA GLY A 138 -20.06 -3.44 9.93
C GLY A 138 -20.63 -3.55 8.51
N ASN A 139 -21.32 -2.53 8.00
CA ASN A 139 -21.88 -2.52 6.65
C ASN A 139 -20.80 -2.15 5.63
N PRO A 140 -20.73 -2.79 4.44
CA PRO A 140 -19.77 -2.42 3.41
C PRO A 140 -20.12 -1.05 2.79
N VAL A 141 -19.10 -0.29 2.38
CA VAL A 141 -19.26 1.01 1.69
C VAL A 141 -19.79 0.83 0.26
N GLY A 142 -19.51 -0.32 -0.37
CA GLY A 142 -19.96 -0.66 -1.72
C GLY A 142 -20.62 -2.04 -1.78
N PRO A 143 -21.08 -2.47 -2.97
CA PRO A 143 -21.52 -3.84 -3.17
C PRO A 143 -20.38 -4.78 -2.78
N ASN A 144 -20.69 -5.84 -2.02
CA ASN A 144 -19.70 -6.86 -1.72
C ASN A 144 -19.25 -7.47 -3.06
N PRO A 145 -17.96 -7.39 -3.44
CA PRO A 145 -17.50 -8.10 -4.63
C PRO A 145 -17.83 -9.57 -4.45
N ASP A 146 -18.51 -10.16 -5.43
CA ASP A 146 -18.85 -11.59 -5.39
C ASP A 146 -17.55 -12.38 -5.17
N PRO A 147 -17.37 -13.04 -4.01
CA PRO A 147 -16.09 -13.66 -3.66
C PRO A 147 -15.76 -14.84 -4.58
N TYR A 148 -16.71 -15.27 -5.42
CA TYR A 148 -16.50 -16.30 -6.41
C TYR A 148 -16.45 -15.65 -7.79
N ARG A 149 -15.20 -15.46 -8.24
CA ARG A 149 -14.85 -15.22 -9.64
C ARG A 149 -15.79 -16.05 -10.52
N ALA A 150 -16.65 -15.40 -11.30
CA ALA A 150 -17.29 -16.01 -12.44
C ALA A 150 -16.16 -16.50 -13.37
N ARG A 151 -15.77 -17.76 -13.21
CA ARG A 151 -14.95 -18.54 -14.13
C ARG A 151 -15.79 -19.73 -14.56
#